data_AF-A0A4V2WEB4-F1
#
_entry.id   AF-A0A4V2WEB4-F1
#
_cell.length_a   1.000
_cell.length_b   1.000
_cell.length_c   1.000
_cell.angle_alpha   90.00
_cell.angle_beta   90.00
_cell.angle_gamma   90.00
#
_symmetry.space_group_name_H-M   'P 1'
#
loop_
_entity.id
_entity.type
_entity.pdbx_description
1 polymer ?
#
loop_
_entity_poly.entity_id
_entity_poly.type
_entity_poly.pdbx_seq_one_letter_code
_entity_poly.pdbx_strand_id
1 'polypeptide(L)'
;MAPQGNPFADIKKIPQDKIEKLITANGIDPKKTFKQGESLSSFVNGKVIDVDPTGSSGWGKYILIEGSYTYFLSNGKKEVVYRVLICYLAAVAPDIQPMATVKTNMALGTVQVDTPLKSTNILVFTPDVNDIFLNFSTPSYPVDYMNNRWFHVYTILNENTQRIFWYPEWSPHEAAYTFCHWHDPETGEERRDPPPQNYNLGGTIIQSGCRFSLLLEKKPHLLTPEEKGKIESTIGAFRNILGFGDFVSVTSWQDTDYTYYLFWGPSMNKYIQEEWDPKNPVLISAMIITADVATNSIVFYVGDFSYKGISPKLEQVKSTVIKLED
;
A
#
# COMPACT_ATOMS: atom_id res chain seq x y z
N MET A 1 -15.07 2.19 35.82
CA MET A 1 -14.55 2.14 34.44
C MET A 1 -15.10 0.86 33.81
N ALA A 2 -16.00 0.98 32.83
CA ALA A 2 -16.51 -0.19 32.12
C ALA A 2 -15.36 -0.83 31.30
N PRO A 3 -15.31 -2.16 31.14
CA PRO A 3 -14.29 -2.78 30.31
C PRO A 3 -14.42 -2.20 28.89
N GLN A 4 -13.34 -1.63 28.35
CA GLN A 4 -13.32 -1.23 26.95
C GLN A 4 -13.54 -2.51 26.12
N GLY A 5 -14.73 -2.64 25.55
CA GLY A 5 -15.07 -3.76 24.67
C GLY A 5 -14.17 -3.76 23.42
N ASN A 6 -14.11 -4.89 22.73
CA ASN A 6 -13.46 -4.99 21.42
C ASN A 6 -14.02 -3.89 20.49
N PRO A 7 -13.19 -3.00 19.91
CA PRO A 7 -13.65 -1.89 19.08
C PRO A 7 -14.23 -2.34 17.73
N PHE A 8 -13.97 -3.58 17.33
CA PHE A 8 -14.55 -4.17 16.14
C PHE A 8 -15.97 -4.68 16.39
N ALA A 9 -16.82 -4.48 15.39
CA ALA A 9 -18.16 -5.00 15.28
C ALA A 9 -18.14 -6.52 15.41
N ASP A 10 -19.09 -7.01 16.18
CA ASP A 10 -19.35 -8.44 16.34
C ASP A 10 -20.16 -8.92 15.15
N ILE A 11 -19.48 -9.47 14.14
CA ILE A 11 -20.09 -9.85 12.86
C ILE A 11 -21.23 -10.86 13.02
N LYS A 12 -21.25 -11.64 14.12
CA LYS A 12 -22.30 -12.63 14.41
C LYS A 12 -23.61 -11.99 14.85
N LYS A 13 -23.60 -10.72 15.25
CA LYS A 13 -24.80 -9.96 15.66
C LYS A 13 -25.44 -9.18 14.51
N ILE A 14 -24.80 -9.15 13.34
CA ILE A 14 -25.31 -8.39 12.19
C ILE A 14 -26.51 -9.16 11.60
N PRO A 15 -27.71 -8.55 11.53
CA PRO A 15 -28.89 -9.21 11.00
C PRO A 15 -28.78 -9.39 9.48
N GLN A 16 -29.47 -10.40 8.95
CA GLN A 16 -29.34 -10.83 7.55
C GLN A 16 -29.62 -9.71 6.54
N ASP A 17 -30.60 -8.84 6.78
CA ASP A 17 -30.92 -7.72 5.88
C ASP A 17 -29.78 -6.69 5.80
N LYS A 18 -29.02 -6.50 6.88
CA LYS A 18 -27.85 -5.61 6.92
C LYS A 18 -26.63 -6.30 6.30
N ILE A 19 -26.48 -7.62 6.45
CA ILE A 19 -25.48 -8.42 5.70
C ILE A 19 -25.68 -8.22 4.19
N GLU A 20 -26.92 -8.37 3.71
CA GLU A 20 -27.26 -8.21 2.29
C GLU A 20 -26.98 -6.79 1.78
N LYS A 21 -27.27 -5.76 2.59
CA LYS A 21 -26.93 -4.37 2.27
C LYS A 21 -25.42 -4.15 2.20
N LEU A 22 -24.64 -4.70 3.15
CA LEU A 22 -23.19 -4.60 3.14
C LEU A 22 -22.59 -5.25 1.89
N ILE A 23 -23.08 -6.43 1.49
CA ILE A 23 -22.63 -7.14 0.29
C ILE A 23 -23.10 -6.44 -0.99
N THR A 24 -24.30 -5.86 -1.02
CA THR A 24 -24.79 -5.21 -2.24
C THR A 24 -24.14 -3.84 -2.47
N ALA A 25 -23.90 -3.09 -1.39
CA ALA A 25 -23.22 -1.79 -1.46
C ALA A 25 -21.71 -1.93 -1.70
N ASN A 26 -21.10 -2.97 -1.13
CA ASN A 26 -19.65 -3.17 -1.12
C ASN A 26 -19.24 -4.54 -1.63
N GLY A 27 -19.96 -5.21 -2.54
CA GLY A 27 -19.61 -6.57 -2.97
C GLY A 27 -18.78 -6.58 -4.25
N ILE A 28 -17.99 -7.63 -4.46
CA ILE A 28 -17.49 -7.95 -5.81
C ILE A 28 -18.61 -8.51 -6.66
N ASP A 29 -18.42 -8.40 -7.97
CA ASP A 29 -19.04 -9.33 -8.92
C ASP A 29 -18.19 -10.62 -8.95
N PRO A 30 -18.57 -11.66 -8.19
CA PRO A 30 -17.78 -12.88 -8.05
C PRO A 30 -17.67 -13.64 -9.38
N LYS A 31 -18.65 -13.48 -10.28
CA LYS A 31 -18.65 -14.13 -11.60
C LYS A 31 -17.60 -13.54 -12.55
N LYS A 32 -17.21 -12.29 -12.32
CA LYS A 32 -16.13 -11.63 -13.08
C LYS A 32 -14.77 -11.77 -12.40
N THR A 33 -14.77 -11.98 -11.09
CA THR A 33 -13.55 -11.98 -10.27
C THR A 33 -12.97 -13.38 -10.12
N PHE A 34 -13.84 -14.39 -9.98
CA PHE A 34 -13.44 -15.73 -9.56
C PHE A 34 -14.08 -16.84 -10.40
N LYS A 35 -13.46 -18.03 -10.33
CA LYS A 35 -13.99 -19.30 -10.84
C LYS A 35 -14.50 -20.16 -9.68
N GLN A 36 -15.64 -20.83 -9.90
CA GLN A 36 -16.20 -21.78 -8.93
C GLN A 36 -15.15 -22.82 -8.52
N GLY A 37 -14.95 -22.98 -7.21
CA GLY A 37 -14.08 -23.98 -6.60
C GLY A 37 -12.59 -23.67 -6.67
N GLU A 38 -12.17 -22.53 -7.22
CA GLU A 38 -10.74 -22.19 -7.27
C GLU A 38 -10.18 -21.92 -5.87
N SER A 39 -8.87 -22.15 -5.70
CA SER A 39 -8.17 -21.89 -4.45
C SER A 39 -8.08 -20.38 -4.20
N LEU A 40 -8.53 -19.94 -3.04
CA LEU A 40 -8.34 -18.58 -2.57
C LEU A 40 -7.08 -18.50 -1.71
N SER A 41 -6.10 -17.72 -2.16
CA SER A 41 -4.89 -17.43 -1.39
C SER A 41 -5.03 -16.13 -0.62
N SER A 42 -4.39 -16.04 0.55
CA SER A 42 -4.36 -14.81 1.32
C SER A 42 -3.62 -13.71 0.58
N PHE A 43 -4.19 -12.51 0.57
CA PHE A 43 -3.56 -11.28 0.08
C PHE A 43 -3.06 -10.41 1.24
N VAL A 44 -3.19 -10.88 2.49
CA VAL A 44 -2.75 -10.17 3.70
C VAL A 44 -1.87 -11.05 4.59
N ASN A 45 -1.00 -10.40 5.35
CA ASN A 45 -0.41 -10.97 6.55
C ASN A 45 -1.31 -10.64 7.74
N GLY A 46 -1.49 -11.57 8.66
CA GLY A 46 -2.32 -11.34 9.83
C GLY A 46 -2.56 -12.56 10.69
N LYS A 47 -3.58 -12.47 11.54
CA LYS A 47 -3.97 -13.52 12.46
C LYS A 47 -5.46 -13.83 12.30
N VAL A 48 -5.81 -15.11 12.22
CA VAL A 48 -7.22 -15.52 12.21
C VAL A 48 -7.83 -15.22 13.58
N ILE A 49 -8.88 -14.42 13.61
CA ILE A 49 -9.63 -14.08 14.83
C ILE A 49 -10.79 -15.06 15.03
N ASP A 50 -11.46 -15.43 13.94
CA ASP A 50 -12.63 -16.29 13.98
C ASP A 50 -12.80 -17.01 12.64
N VAL A 51 -13.48 -18.15 12.66
CA VAL A 51 -13.72 -18.97 11.47
C VAL A 51 -15.00 -19.78 11.66
N ASP A 52 -15.80 -19.88 10.61
CA ASP A 52 -16.92 -20.81 10.54
C ASP A 52 -16.75 -21.71 9.32
N PRO A 53 -16.16 -22.91 9.47
CA PRO A 53 -15.99 -23.83 8.34
C PRO A 53 -17.30 -24.53 7.95
N THR A 54 -18.33 -24.47 8.81
CA THR A 54 -19.61 -25.16 8.63
C THR A 54 -20.64 -24.32 7.90
N GLY A 55 -20.58 -23.00 8.08
CA GLY A 55 -21.53 -22.04 7.54
C GLY A 55 -22.81 -21.93 8.36
N SER A 56 -22.68 -22.02 9.67
CA SER A 56 -23.78 -21.91 10.64
C SER A 56 -24.30 -20.47 10.81
N SER A 57 -23.48 -19.47 10.48
CA SER A 57 -23.85 -18.05 10.57
C SER A 57 -24.53 -17.51 9.30
N GLY A 58 -25.14 -16.32 9.39
CA GLY A 58 -25.68 -15.60 8.23
C GLY A 58 -24.64 -15.27 7.16
N TRP A 59 -23.33 -15.29 7.50
CA TRP A 59 -22.21 -15.09 6.58
C TRP A 59 -21.80 -16.35 5.79
N GLY A 60 -22.52 -17.47 5.97
CA GLY A 60 -22.10 -18.76 5.42
C GLY A 60 -20.74 -19.18 5.98
N LYS A 61 -19.97 -19.94 5.20
CA LYS A 61 -18.61 -20.32 5.61
C LYS A 61 -17.70 -19.10 5.51
N TYR A 62 -16.99 -18.77 6.58
CA TYR A 62 -16.16 -17.57 6.60
C TYR A 62 -14.84 -17.74 7.35
N ILE A 63 -13.92 -16.82 7.06
CA ILE A 63 -12.67 -16.60 7.77
C ILE A 63 -12.59 -15.11 8.11
N LEU A 64 -12.28 -14.79 9.36
CA LEU A 64 -12.05 -13.44 9.84
C LEU A 64 -10.58 -13.28 10.22
N ILE A 65 -9.85 -12.43 9.50
CA ILE A 65 -8.41 -12.20 9.69
C ILE A 65 -8.21 -10.77 10.19
N GLU A 66 -7.43 -10.58 11.25
CA GLU A 66 -6.98 -9.26 11.69
C GLU A 66 -5.57 -9.02 11.19
N GLY A 67 -5.37 -7.87 10.57
CA GLY A 67 -4.07 -7.37 10.16
C GLY A 67 -3.87 -5.95 10.65
N SER A 68 -2.66 -5.45 10.51
CA SER A 68 -2.38 -4.03 10.63
C SER A 68 -1.60 -3.54 9.43
N TYR A 69 -1.84 -2.28 9.07
CA TYR A 69 -0.96 -1.57 8.16
C TYR A 69 -0.43 -0.33 8.86
N THR A 70 0.81 -0.01 8.55
CA THR A 70 1.45 1.24 8.96
C THR A 70 1.45 2.19 7.79
N TYR A 71 1.09 3.43 8.06
CA TYR A 71 1.28 4.52 7.12
C TYR A 71 1.80 5.78 7.82
N PHE A 72 2.32 6.71 7.06
CA PHE A 72 2.96 7.93 7.49
C PHE A 72 2.14 9.11 7.00
N LEU A 73 1.80 9.98 7.96
CA LEU A 73 1.25 11.30 7.73
C LEU A 73 2.31 12.33 8.09
N SER A 74 2.07 13.59 7.74
CA SER A 74 2.93 14.72 8.09
C SER A 74 3.20 14.86 9.59
N ASN A 75 2.32 14.32 10.44
CA ASN A 75 2.45 14.33 11.89
C ASN A 75 3.00 13.03 12.48
N GLY A 76 3.45 12.08 11.66
CA GLY A 76 4.15 10.87 12.09
C GLY A 76 3.58 9.56 11.56
N LYS A 77 4.07 8.47 12.13
CA LYS A 77 3.62 7.11 11.82
C LYS A 77 2.28 6.82 12.50
N LYS A 78 1.29 6.37 11.72
CA LYS A 78 0.03 5.83 12.22
C LYS A 78 -0.07 4.35 11.87
N GLU A 79 -0.38 3.55 12.87
CA GLU A 79 -0.73 2.14 12.69
C GLU A 79 -2.25 1.99 12.77
N VAL A 80 -2.81 1.26 11.82
CA VAL A 80 -4.24 0.98 11.76
C VAL A 80 -4.45 -0.51 11.73
N VAL A 81 -5.29 -0.96 12.66
CA VAL A 81 -5.76 -2.34 12.71
C VAL A 81 -7.04 -2.45 11.89
N TYR A 82 -7.14 -3.51 11.11
CA TYR A 82 -8.31 -3.81 10.29
C TYR A 82 -8.63 -5.29 10.36
N ARG A 83 -9.87 -5.65 10.03
CA ARG A 83 -10.31 -7.02 9.87
C ARG A 83 -10.77 -7.27 8.45
N VAL A 84 -10.36 -8.41 7.90
CA VAL A 84 -10.79 -8.94 6.62
C VAL A 84 -11.77 -10.08 6.90
N LEU A 85 -13.00 -9.93 6.43
CA LEU A 85 -14.02 -10.97 6.42
C LEU A 85 -14.11 -11.56 5.02
N ILE A 86 -13.70 -12.82 4.88
CA ILE A 86 -13.92 -13.62 3.68
C ILE A 86 -15.13 -14.51 3.98
N CYS A 87 -16.29 -14.23 3.37
CA CYS A 87 -17.55 -14.92 3.66
C CYS A 87 -18.09 -15.69 2.45
N TYR A 88 -19.06 -16.58 2.67
CA TYR A 88 -19.61 -17.51 1.68
C TYR A 88 -18.56 -18.27 0.87
N LEU A 89 -17.57 -18.85 1.55
CA LEU A 89 -16.61 -19.77 0.95
C LEU A 89 -17.27 -21.11 0.60
N ALA A 90 -16.79 -21.78 -0.44
CA ALA A 90 -17.19 -23.16 -0.72
C ALA A 90 -16.60 -24.11 0.32
N ALA A 91 -15.33 -23.92 0.69
CA ALA A 91 -14.66 -24.62 1.78
C ALA A 91 -13.59 -23.72 2.43
N VAL A 92 -13.33 -23.96 3.71
CA VAL A 92 -12.20 -23.37 4.45
C VAL A 92 -11.07 -24.41 4.51
N ALA A 93 -9.83 -23.99 4.33
CA ALA A 93 -8.68 -24.88 4.40
C ALA A 93 -8.51 -25.44 5.85
N PRO A 94 -8.13 -26.72 6.02
CA PRO A 94 -8.17 -27.37 7.34
C PRO A 94 -7.27 -26.74 8.43
N ASP A 95 -6.18 -26.12 7.99
CA ASP A 95 -5.16 -25.45 8.82
C ASP A 95 -5.57 -24.03 9.25
N ILE A 96 -6.68 -23.51 8.71
CA ILE A 96 -7.22 -22.21 9.09
C ILE A 96 -8.13 -22.38 10.31
N GLN A 97 -7.57 -22.05 11.48
CA GLN A 97 -8.23 -22.12 12.79
C GLN A 97 -8.05 -20.77 13.51
N PRO A 98 -8.88 -20.44 14.51
CA PRO A 98 -8.66 -19.24 15.32
C PRO A 98 -7.24 -19.22 15.88
N MET A 99 -6.64 -18.04 15.91
CA MET A 99 -5.25 -17.76 16.30
C MET A 99 -4.16 -18.20 15.32
N ALA A 100 -4.50 -18.87 14.21
CA ALA A 100 -3.51 -19.20 13.18
C ALA A 100 -2.92 -17.93 12.55
N THR A 101 -1.60 -17.96 12.29
CA THR A 101 -0.92 -16.90 11.55
C THR A 101 -1.13 -17.14 10.06
N VAL A 102 -1.62 -16.12 9.36
CA VAL A 102 -1.78 -16.13 7.91
C VAL A 102 -0.68 -15.28 7.28
N LYS A 103 -0.06 -15.81 6.23
CA LYS A 103 0.88 -15.07 5.38
C LYS A 103 0.29 -14.89 3.99
N THR A 104 0.71 -13.85 3.29
CA THR A 104 0.39 -13.67 1.87
C THR A 104 0.75 -14.93 1.07
N ASN A 105 -0.11 -15.29 0.12
CA ASN A 105 -0.07 -16.51 -0.70
C ASN A 105 -0.37 -17.84 0.02
N MET A 106 -0.63 -17.83 1.33
CA MET A 106 -1.12 -19.02 2.03
C MET A 106 -2.52 -19.37 1.56
N ALA A 107 -2.81 -20.65 1.30
CA ALA A 107 -4.14 -21.10 0.91
C ALA A 107 -5.12 -20.93 2.07
N LEU A 108 -6.28 -20.33 1.82
CA LEU A 108 -7.30 -20.07 2.82
C LEU A 108 -8.54 -20.96 2.67
N GLY A 109 -8.82 -21.41 1.45
CA GLY A 109 -10.03 -22.18 1.15
C GLY A 109 -10.33 -22.18 -0.34
N THR A 110 -11.59 -22.45 -0.69
CA THR A 110 -12.06 -22.45 -2.07
C THR A 110 -13.25 -21.53 -2.27
N VAL A 111 -13.34 -20.94 -3.47
CA VAL A 111 -14.35 -19.95 -3.84
C VAL A 111 -15.69 -20.60 -4.19
N GLN A 112 -16.78 -19.95 -3.81
CA GLN A 112 -18.14 -20.20 -4.27
C GLN A 112 -18.63 -19.07 -5.18
N VAL A 113 -19.24 -19.41 -6.31
CA VAL A 113 -19.82 -18.53 -7.31
C VAL A 113 -21.25 -19.01 -7.61
N ASP A 114 -22.23 -18.25 -7.13
CA ASP A 114 -23.66 -18.52 -7.27
C ASP A 114 -24.41 -17.19 -7.55
N THR A 115 -25.30 -16.78 -6.64
CA THR A 115 -25.91 -15.45 -6.62
C THR A 115 -25.04 -14.49 -5.80
N PRO A 116 -25.12 -13.15 -6.00
CA PRO A 116 -24.25 -12.20 -5.29
C PRO A 116 -24.25 -12.38 -3.76
N LEU A 117 -25.41 -12.70 -3.18
CA LEU A 117 -25.62 -12.92 -1.74
C LEU A 117 -25.25 -14.34 -1.25
N LYS A 118 -24.78 -15.21 -2.15
CA LYS A 118 -24.35 -16.59 -1.83
C LYS A 118 -22.98 -16.93 -2.44
N SER A 119 -22.29 -15.94 -2.97
CA SER A 119 -20.97 -16.10 -3.54
C SER A 119 -19.93 -15.55 -2.61
N THR A 120 -18.70 -16.04 -2.74
CA THR A 120 -17.59 -15.57 -1.92
C THR A 120 -17.43 -14.06 -2.07
N ASN A 121 -17.43 -13.38 -0.93
CA ASN A 121 -17.23 -11.94 -0.83
C ASN A 121 -16.10 -11.66 0.15
N ILE A 122 -15.44 -10.52 -0.04
CA ILE A 122 -14.28 -10.15 0.77
C ILE A 122 -14.42 -8.70 1.24
N LEU A 123 -14.82 -8.54 2.49
CA LEU A 123 -15.02 -7.26 3.14
C LEU A 123 -13.82 -6.93 4.03
N VAL A 124 -13.46 -5.66 4.10
CA VAL A 124 -12.53 -5.13 5.10
C VAL A 124 -13.27 -4.14 5.97
N PHE A 125 -12.98 -4.14 7.26
CA PHE A 125 -13.55 -3.16 8.16
C PHE A 125 -12.59 -2.74 9.27
N THR A 126 -12.76 -1.51 9.75
CA THR A 126 -11.95 -0.91 10.81
C THR A 126 -12.83 -0.12 11.79
N PRO A 127 -12.45 -0.03 13.08
CA PRO A 127 -13.00 0.96 14.01
C PRO A 127 -12.48 2.37 13.78
N ASP A 128 -11.36 2.53 13.05
CA ASP A 128 -10.80 3.85 12.73
C ASP A 128 -11.55 4.48 11.55
N VAL A 129 -12.82 4.83 11.78
CA VAL A 129 -13.71 5.36 10.73
C VAL A 129 -13.22 6.68 10.15
N ASN A 130 -12.38 7.44 10.86
CA ASN A 130 -11.82 8.67 10.34
C ASN A 130 -10.47 8.45 9.64
N ASP A 131 -10.03 7.19 9.51
CA ASP A 131 -8.72 6.89 8.97
C ASP A 131 -8.59 7.30 7.51
N ILE A 132 -7.65 8.20 7.30
CA ILE A 132 -7.35 8.83 6.04
C ILE A 132 -6.96 7.75 5.01
N PHE A 133 -6.12 6.78 5.36
CA PHE A 133 -5.65 5.76 4.42
C PHE A 133 -6.75 4.82 3.92
N LEU A 134 -7.65 4.36 4.79
CA LEU A 134 -8.77 3.51 4.35
C LEU A 134 -9.79 4.28 3.51
N ASN A 135 -9.93 5.59 3.76
CA ASN A 135 -10.66 6.49 2.88
C ASN A 135 -9.91 6.72 1.54
N PHE A 136 -8.58 6.57 1.48
CA PHE A 136 -7.77 6.80 0.27
C PHE A 136 -7.62 5.61 -0.65
N SER A 137 -7.52 4.42 -0.06
CA SER A 137 -7.17 3.19 -0.76
C SER A 137 -8.37 2.40 -1.28
N THR A 138 -9.62 2.87 -1.08
CA THR A 138 -10.85 2.10 -1.40
C THR A 138 -12.06 3.00 -1.74
N PRO A 139 -13.19 2.46 -2.27
CA PRO A 139 -13.95 2.93 -3.45
C PRO A 139 -14.91 4.10 -3.25
N SER A 140 -15.60 4.43 -4.35
CA SER A 140 -16.75 5.31 -4.49
C SER A 140 -17.84 5.28 -3.39
N TYR A 141 -17.98 4.24 -2.53
CA TYR A 141 -19.11 4.11 -1.58
C TYR A 141 -18.78 3.33 -0.28
N PRO A 142 -17.94 3.81 0.64
CA PRO A 142 -17.74 3.13 1.93
C PRO A 142 -19.02 3.12 2.79
N VAL A 143 -19.17 2.15 3.69
CA VAL A 143 -20.34 2.03 4.57
C VAL A 143 -19.97 2.13 6.05
N ASP A 144 -20.62 3.04 6.77
CA ASP A 144 -20.55 3.10 8.24
C ASP A 144 -21.67 2.25 8.87
N TYR A 145 -21.27 1.28 9.69
CA TYR A 145 -22.18 0.43 10.47
C TYR A 145 -21.52 -0.10 11.74
N MET A 146 -22.25 -0.09 12.86
CA MET A 146 -21.77 -0.56 14.18
C MET A 146 -20.42 0.05 14.60
N ASN A 147 -20.25 1.37 14.44
CA ASN A 147 -19.00 2.10 14.72
C ASN A 147 -17.77 1.57 13.96
N ASN A 148 -17.98 0.87 12.84
CA ASN A 148 -16.94 0.45 11.93
C ASN A 148 -17.22 0.96 10.53
N ARG A 149 -16.16 1.20 9.77
CA ARG A 149 -16.24 1.48 8.35
C ARG A 149 -15.91 0.23 7.56
N TRP A 150 -16.78 -0.12 6.64
CA TRP A 150 -16.75 -1.33 5.83
C TRP A 150 -16.44 -1.00 4.37
N PHE A 151 -15.62 -1.86 3.75
CA PHE A 151 -15.07 -1.70 2.39
C PHE A 151 -15.01 -3.06 1.68
N HIS A 152 -14.88 -3.06 0.35
CA HIS A 152 -14.60 -4.28 -0.42
C HIS A 152 -13.12 -4.42 -0.79
N VAL A 153 -12.57 -5.63 -0.81
CA VAL A 153 -11.15 -5.84 -1.18
C VAL A 153 -10.83 -5.50 -2.64
N TYR A 154 -11.74 -5.75 -3.59
CA TYR A 154 -11.54 -5.32 -4.98
C TYR A 154 -11.23 -3.83 -5.08
N THR A 155 -11.71 -3.04 -4.13
CA THR A 155 -11.51 -1.60 -4.14
C THR A 155 -10.19 -1.18 -3.51
N ILE A 156 -9.66 -1.99 -2.59
CA ILE A 156 -8.28 -1.91 -2.06
C ILE A 156 -7.25 -2.28 -3.13
N LEU A 157 -7.54 -3.30 -3.94
CA LEU A 157 -6.58 -3.88 -4.89
C LEU A 157 -6.60 -3.19 -6.25
N ASN A 158 -7.71 -2.54 -6.63
CA ASN A 158 -7.85 -1.92 -7.95
C ASN A 158 -7.33 -0.47 -8.00
N GLU A 159 -7.11 0.16 -6.85
CA GLU A 159 -6.33 1.39 -6.75
C GLU A 159 -5.07 1.12 -5.94
N ASN A 160 -3.96 0.88 -6.64
CA ASN A 160 -2.58 0.73 -6.17
C ASN A 160 -2.03 1.94 -5.33
N THR A 161 -2.88 2.67 -4.60
CA THR A 161 -2.56 3.83 -3.75
C THR A 161 -1.79 3.50 -2.48
N GLN A 162 -1.48 2.22 -2.23
CA GLN A 162 -0.65 1.76 -1.11
C GLN A 162 0.74 2.42 -1.03
N ARG A 163 1.19 3.10 -2.10
CA ARG A 163 2.56 3.62 -2.21
C ARG A 163 2.77 5.09 -1.80
N ILE A 164 1.71 5.87 -1.56
CA ILE A 164 1.85 7.31 -1.23
C ILE A 164 2.07 7.54 0.27
N PHE A 165 1.46 6.70 1.11
CA PHE A 165 1.45 6.88 2.55
C PHE A 165 2.40 5.93 3.28
N TRP A 166 3.12 5.06 2.60
CA TRP A 166 4.08 4.19 3.28
C TRP A 166 5.43 4.88 3.53
N TYR A 167 5.62 6.08 2.98
CA TYR A 167 6.90 6.77 3.08
C TYR A 167 6.85 7.93 4.06
N PRO A 168 7.85 8.05 4.95
CA PRO A 168 8.00 9.24 5.79
C PRO A 168 8.11 10.50 4.94
N GLU A 169 7.62 11.62 5.49
CA GLU A 169 7.83 12.93 4.90
C GLU A 169 9.26 13.38 5.20
N TRP A 170 10.18 13.06 4.29
CA TRP A 170 11.57 13.51 4.29
C TRP A 170 11.80 14.32 3.03
N SER A 171 12.45 15.46 3.17
CA SER A 171 13.14 16.09 2.06
C SER A 171 14.17 15.12 1.46
N PRO A 172 14.50 15.24 0.17
CA PRO A 172 15.58 14.46 -0.43
C PRO A 172 16.89 14.57 0.36
N HIS A 173 17.17 15.76 0.90
CA HIS A 173 18.34 16.02 1.73
C HIS A 173 18.34 15.21 3.04
N GLU A 174 17.23 15.14 3.76
CA GLU A 174 17.14 14.30 4.98
C GLU A 174 17.33 12.82 4.68
N ALA A 175 16.80 12.34 3.55
CA ALA A 175 17.03 10.98 3.10
C ALA A 175 18.51 10.74 2.76
N ALA A 176 19.14 11.63 1.99
CA ALA A 176 20.56 11.51 1.67
C ALA A 176 21.44 11.60 2.92
N TYR A 177 21.15 12.49 3.85
CA TYR A 177 21.84 12.56 5.14
C TYR A 177 21.75 11.23 5.92
N THR A 178 20.59 10.58 5.89
CA THR A 178 20.38 9.31 6.61
C THR A 178 21.08 8.13 5.93
N PHE A 179 21.17 8.14 4.60
CA PHE A 179 21.50 6.94 3.82
C PHE A 179 22.83 7.01 3.05
N CYS A 180 23.35 8.21 2.79
CA CYS A 180 24.63 8.44 2.13
C CYS A 180 25.76 8.73 3.12
N HIS A 181 25.48 8.84 4.42
CA HIS A 181 26.51 8.78 5.46
C HIS A 181 26.70 7.34 5.94
N TRP A 182 27.92 7.03 6.35
CA TRP A 182 28.19 5.81 7.08
C TRP A 182 28.62 6.17 8.50
N HIS A 183 28.32 5.26 9.43
CA HIS A 183 28.78 5.36 10.80
C HIS A 183 29.96 4.41 10.98
N ASP A 184 31.02 4.93 11.59
CA ASP A 184 32.16 4.12 11.99
C ASP A 184 31.68 3.03 12.96
N PRO A 185 31.86 1.74 12.64
CA PRO A 185 31.35 0.66 13.49
C PRO A 185 32.11 0.54 14.82
N GLU A 186 33.32 1.09 14.92
CA GLU A 186 34.12 1.07 16.15
C GLU A 186 33.82 2.24 17.07
N THR A 187 33.58 3.43 16.51
CA THR A 187 33.40 4.67 17.29
C THR A 187 31.95 5.16 17.33
N GLY A 188 31.11 4.73 16.38
CA GLY A 188 29.75 5.23 16.18
C GLY A 188 29.69 6.61 15.53
N GLU A 189 30.83 7.23 15.24
CA GLU A 189 30.90 8.58 14.66
C GLU A 189 30.40 8.58 13.21
N GLU A 190 29.67 9.64 12.85
CA GLU A 190 29.26 9.90 11.48
C GLU A 190 30.48 10.30 10.64
N ARG A 191 30.64 9.64 9.48
CA ARG A 191 31.78 9.82 8.59
C ARG A 191 31.33 10.25 7.20
N ARG A 192 32.06 11.21 6.63
CA ARG A 192 31.87 11.75 5.27
C ARG A 192 32.97 11.32 4.29
N ASP A 193 34.07 10.76 4.80
CA ASP A 193 35.12 10.15 3.99
C ASP A 193 34.63 8.83 3.39
N PRO A 194 35.15 8.39 2.22
CA PRO A 194 34.79 7.10 1.67
C PRO A 194 35.07 5.99 2.68
N PRO A 195 34.20 4.97 2.75
CA PRO A 195 34.40 3.86 3.65
C PRO A 195 35.72 3.12 3.28
N PRO A 196 36.43 2.49 4.24
CA PRO A 196 37.71 1.82 3.97
C PRO A 196 37.63 0.80 2.84
N GLN A 197 38.75 0.51 2.15
CA GLN A 197 38.81 -0.38 0.96
C GLN A 197 38.16 -1.77 1.12
N ASN A 198 37.96 -2.27 2.35
CA ASN A 198 37.36 -3.57 2.64
C ASN A 198 35.90 -3.47 3.11
N TYR A 199 35.35 -2.26 3.19
CA TYR A 199 33.97 -2.02 3.53
C TYR A 199 33.13 -2.19 2.26
N ASN A 200 32.30 -3.21 2.25
CA ASN A 200 31.59 -3.67 1.08
C ASN A 200 30.39 -2.74 0.79
N LEU A 201 30.64 -1.58 0.15
CA LEU A 201 29.63 -0.60 -0.24
C LEU A 201 29.57 -0.40 -1.77
N GLY A 202 29.36 -1.49 -2.51
CA GLY A 202 28.56 -1.34 -3.73
C GLY A 202 27.19 -0.76 -3.32
N GLY A 203 26.61 0.12 -4.14
CA GLY A 203 25.41 0.91 -3.79
C GLY A 203 24.43 0.16 -2.87
N THR A 204 24.14 0.74 -1.70
CA THR A 204 23.32 0.08 -0.67
C THR A 204 21.88 0.08 -1.14
N ILE A 205 21.27 -1.10 -1.23
CA ILE A 205 19.83 -1.20 -1.51
C ILE A 205 19.08 -0.83 -0.23
N ILE A 206 18.17 0.14 -0.34
CA ILE A 206 17.38 0.59 0.79
C ILE A 206 15.92 0.30 0.49
N GLN A 207 15.30 -0.61 1.24
CA GLN A 207 13.86 -0.87 1.13
C GLN A 207 13.06 0.18 1.93
N SER A 208 13.27 1.45 1.60
CA SER A 208 12.59 2.61 2.21
C SER A 208 12.14 3.57 1.12
N GLY A 209 11.45 4.64 1.49
CA GLY A 209 11.10 5.72 0.57
C GLY A 209 10.89 7.02 1.30
N CYS A 210 10.55 8.06 0.56
CA CYS A 210 10.22 9.37 1.11
C CYS A 210 9.07 10.02 0.34
N ARG A 211 8.41 10.96 1.00
CA ARG A 211 7.43 11.86 0.42
C ARG A 211 7.90 13.31 0.57
N PHE A 212 7.99 14.04 -0.53
CA PHE A 212 8.49 15.41 -0.56
C PHE A 212 7.83 16.24 -1.65
N SER A 213 7.97 17.55 -1.56
CA SER A 213 7.59 18.47 -2.62
C SER A 213 8.84 18.85 -3.43
N LEU A 214 8.74 18.80 -4.76
CA LEU A 214 9.84 19.12 -5.66
C LEU A 214 9.38 20.13 -6.72
N LEU A 215 10.10 21.24 -6.82
CA LEU A 215 9.96 22.17 -7.93
C LEU A 215 10.83 21.70 -9.10
N LEU A 216 10.21 21.34 -10.22
CA LEU A 216 10.92 20.85 -11.40
C LEU A 216 11.30 22.02 -12.33
N GLU A 217 12.54 22.48 -12.22
CA GLU A 217 13.07 23.56 -13.08
C GLU A 217 13.04 23.21 -14.57
N LYS A 218 13.16 21.91 -14.89
CA LYS A 218 13.16 21.38 -16.25
C LYS A 218 12.25 20.16 -16.32
N LYS A 219 11.69 19.92 -17.51
CA LYS A 219 10.98 18.67 -17.80
C LYS A 219 11.91 17.46 -17.60
N PRO A 220 11.42 16.32 -17.11
CA PRO A 220 12.20 15.09 -17.05
C PRO A 220 12.76 14.69 -18.42
N HIS A 221 14.02 14.23 -18.44
CA HIS A 221 14.70 13.77 -19.65
C HIS A 221 14.18 12.39 -20.04
N LEU A 222 13.65 12.25 -21.27
CA LEU A 222 13.19 10.97 -21.80
C LEU A 222 14.39 10.07 -22.13
N LEU A 223 14.44 8.91 -21.50
CA LEU A 223 15.53 7.96 -21.72
C LEU A 223 15.37 7.28 -23.08
N THR A 224 16.45 7.27 -23.85
CA THR A 224 16.60 6.48 -25.07
C THR A 224 16.69 4.97 -24.73
N PRO A 225 16.43 4.07 -25.70
CA PRO A 225 16.59 2.62 -25.47
C PRO A 225 17.98 2.22 -24.96
N GLU A 226 19.03 2.89 -25.44
CA GLU A 226 20.41 2.64 -25.01
C GLU A 226 20.67 3.11 -23.58
N GLU A 227 20.20 4.30 -23.21
CA GLU A 227 20.29 4.80 -21.83
C GLU A 227 19.51 3.90 -20.87
N LYS A 228 18.29 3.49 -21.25
CA LYS A 228 17.51 2.50 -20.49
C LYS A 228 18.31 1.21 -20.32
N GLY A 229 18.92 0.69 -21.39
CA GLY A 229 19.75 -0.51 -21.31
C GLY A 229 20.93 -0.39 -20.34
N LYS A 230 21.62 0.75 -20.32
CA LYS A 230 22.74 1.02 -19.39
C LYS A 230 22.28 1.17 -17.94
N ILE A 231 21.16 1.86 -17.74
CA ILE A 231 20.54 2.00 -16.43
C ILE A 231 20.12 0.61 -15.94
N GLU A 232 19.36 -0.15 -16.73
CA GLU A 232 18.92 -1.50 -16.41
C GLU A 232 20.10 -2.49 -16.23
N SER A 233 21.24 -2.33 -16.88
CA SER A 233 22.41 -3.16 -16.55
C SER A 233 23.01 -2.84 -15.18
N THR A 234 22.83 -1.60 -14.71
CA THR A 234 23.37 -1.12 -13.42
C THR A 234 22.38 -1.36 -12.28
N ILE A 235 21.09 -1.10 -12.51
CA ILE A 235 20.02 -1.19 -11.50
C ILE A 235 19.01 -2.32 -11.76
N GLY A 236 19.03 -2.98 -12.91
CA GLY A 236 18.07 -4.03 -13.28
C GLY A 236 18.26 -5.34 -12.53
N ALA A 237 19.42 -5.57 -11.90
CA ALA A 237 19.55 -6.58 -10.85
C ALA A 237 18.53 -6.36 -9.72
N PHE A 238 18.20 -5.09 -9.42
CA PHE A 238 17.24 -4.73 -8.38
C PHE A 238 15.77 -4.83 -8.85
N ARG A 239 15.51 -4.66 -10.16
CA ARG A 239 14.16 -4.78 -10.75
C ARG A 239 13.55 -6.17 -10.51
N ASN A 240 14.35 -7.23 -10.63
CA ASN A 240 13.88 -8.61 -10.46
C ASN A 240 13.52 -8.98 -9.01
N ILE A 241 14.03 -8.24 -8.02
CA ILE A 241 13.83 -8.52 -6.59
C ILE A 241 12.62 -7.76 -6.04
N LEU A 242 12.36 -6.54 -6.53
CA LEU A 242 11.37 -5.61 -5.96
C LEU A 242 10.20 -5.25 -6.90
N GLY A 243 10.22 -5.72 -8.16
CA GLY A 243 9.10 -5.60 -9.09
C GLY A 243 8.85 -4.17 -9.60
N PHE A 244 9.91 -3.46 -10.00
CA PHE A 244 9.76 -2.12 -10.61
C PHE A 244 9.18 -2.20 -12.03
N GLY A 245 8.36 -1.22 -12.38
CA GLY A 245 7.97 -0.96 -13.76
C GLY A 245 9.11 -0.35 -14.55
N ASP A 246 8.91 -0.13 -15.86
CA ASP A 246 9.94 0.46 -16.72
C ASP A 246 10.32 1.89 -16.28
N PHE A 247 11.60 2.23 -16.40
CA PHE A 247 12.06 3.61 -16.31
C PHE A 247 11.90 4.30 -17.66
N VAL A 248 11.21 5.44 -17.68
CA VAL A 248 10.91 6.16 -18.94
C VAL A 248 11.63 7.49 -19.02
N SER A 249 11.79 8.17 -17.89
CA SER A 249 12.53 9.42 -17.82
C SER A 249 13.28 9.55 -16.50
N VAL A 250 14.19 10.52 -16.46
CA VAL A 250 14.98 10.85 -15.28
C VAL A 250 15.03 12.36 -15.08
N THR A 251 14.98 12.77 -13.82
CA THR A 251 15.36 14.11 -13.38
C THR A 251 16.53 13.97 -12.43
N SER A 252 17.55 14.80 -12.59
CA SER A 252 18.60 14.93 -11.59
C SER A 252 18.71 16.37 -11.12
N TRP A 253 19.09 16.51 -9.86
CA TRP A 253 19.52 17.78 -9.29
C TRP A 253 20.62 17.51 -8.28
N GLN A 254 21.34 18.56 -7.93
CA GLN A 254 22.41 18.51 -6.95
C GLN A 254 22.15 19.64 -5.95
N ASP A 255 22.32 19.37 -4.66
CA ASP A 255 22.40 20.44 -3.66
C ASP A 255 23.88 20.71 -3.30
N THR A 256 24.15 21.22 -2.10
CA THR A 256 25.52 21.50 -1.66
C THR A 256 26.35 20.22 -1.44
N ASP A 257 25.71 19.13 -1.03
CA ASP A 257 26.38 17.94 -0.51
C ASP A 257 26.09 16.66 -1.34
N TYR A 258 24.93 16.58 -2.02
CA TYR A 258 24.42 15.36 -2.62
C TYR A 258 23.92 15.53 -4.05
N THR A 259 24.02 14.44 -4.81
CA THR A 259 23.40 14.29 -6.14
C THR A 259 22.18 13.37 -6.06
N TYR A 260 21.07 13.82 -6.60
CA TYR A 260 19.81 13.11 -6.56
C TYR A 260 19.41 12.67 -7.97
N TYR A 261 19.02 11.40 -8.12
CA TYR A 261 18.47 10.87 -9.35
C TYR A 261 17.05 10.39 -9.11
N LEU A 262 16.09 10.94 -9.84
CA LEU A 262 14.68 10.61 -9.72
C LEU A 262 14.19 10.01 -11.03
N PHE A 263 13.98 8.70 -11.02
CA PHE A 263 13.47 7.96 -12.17
C PHE A 263 11.95 7.92 -12.16
N TRP A 264 11.34 8.15 -13.31
CA TRP A 264 9.89 8.20 -13.48
C TRP A 264 9.38 6.97 -14.24
N GLY A 265 8.32 6.37 -13.71
CA GLY A 265 7.53 5.34 -14.40
C GLY A 265 6.71 5.89 -15.58
N PRO A 266 6.15 5.02 -16.43
CA PRO A 266 5.48 5.43 -17.68
C PRO A 266 4.27 6.33 -17.44
N SER A 267 3.39 5.97 -16.49
CA SER A 267 2.15 6.70 -16.24
C SER A 267 2.43 8.07 -15.65
N MET A 268 3.37 8.15 -14.69
CA MET A 268 3.79 9.42 -14.10
C MET A 268 4.51 10.32 -15.09
N ASN A 269 5.41 9.77 -15.89
CA ASN A 269 6.07 10.57 -16.91
C ASN A 269 5.04 11.14 -17.89
N LYS A 270 4.08 10.35 -18.38
CA LYS A 270 3.03 10.85 -19.27
C LYS A 270 2.27 12.02 -18.63
N TYR A 271 1.84 11.85 -17.39
CA TYR A 271 1.18 12.90 -16.63
C TYR A 271 2.03 14.18 -16.58
N ILE A 272 3.29 14.07 -16.14
CA ILE A 272 4.21 15.22 -16.04
C ILE A 272 4.42 15.88 -17.40
N GLN A 273 4.56 15.11 -18.47
CA GLN A 273 4.77 15.68 -19.80
C GLN A 273 3.56 16.49 -20.29
N GLU A 274 2.34 16.08 -19.90
CA GLU A 274 1.07 16.72 -20.25
C GLU A 274 0.75 17.94 -19.35
N GLU A 275 1.10 17.91 -18.06
CA GLU A 275 0.68 18.92 -17.07
C GLU A 275 1.82 19.72 -16.41
N TRP A 276 3.07 19.61 -16.89
CA TRP A 276 4.21 20.32 -16.27
C TRP A 276 4.08 21.85 -16.32
N ASP A 277 4.16 22.46 -15.14
CA ASP A 277 4.37 23.89 -14.94
C ASP A 277 5.61 24.08 -14.04
N PRO A 278 6.70 24.72 -14.52
CA PRO A 278 7.92 24.92 -13.74
C PRO A 278 7.75 25.80 -12.50
N LYS A 279 6.60 26.47 -12.33
CA LYS A 279 6.31 27.32 -11.16
C LYS A 279 5.55 26.59 -10.05
N ASN A 280 4.99 25.42 -10.34
CA ASN A 280 4.19 24.67 -9.37
C ASN A 280 5.00 23.49 -8.84
N PRO A 281 5.19 23.39 -7.52
CA PRO A 281 5.88 22.24 -6.96
C PRO A 281 4.99 20.99 -7.06
N VAL A 282 5.60 19.87 -7.40
CA VAL A 282 4.93 18.57 -7.49
C VAL A 282 5.11 17.85 -6.16
N LEU A 283 4.03 17.35 -5.59
CA LEU A 283 4.13 16.40 -4.48
C LEU A 283 4.58 15.06 -5.04
N ILE A 284 5.62 14.47 -4.45
CA ILE A 284 6.25 13.23 -4.91
C ILE A 284 6.24 12.24 -3.75
N SER A 285 5.91 10.99 -4.07
CA SER A 285 6.16 9.83 -3.21
C SER A 285 7.07 8.90 -3.99
N ALA A 286 8.27 8.69 -3.48
CA ALA A 286 9.31 7.96 -4.18
C ALA A 286 9.90 6.88 -3.27
N MET A 287 10.17 5.73 -3.86
CA MET A 287 10.95 4.70 -3.19
C MET A 287 12.43 5.01 -3.39
N ILE A 288 13.25 4.82 -2.37
CA ILE A 288 14.70 4.87 -2.49
C ILE A 288 15.13 3.51 -3.07
N ILE A 289 15.89 3.51 -4.16
CA ILE A 289 16.39 2.28 -4.78
C ILE A 289 17.75 1.95 -4.19
N THR A 290 18.65 2.93 -4.20
CA THR A 290 20.02 2.75 -3.76
C THR A 290 20.65 4.07 -3.33
N ALA A 291 21.64 3.97 -2.44
CA ALA A 291 22.52 5.07 -2.06
C ALA A 291 23.98 4.70 -2.34
N ASP A 292 24.73 5.63 -2.92
CA ASP A 292 26.16 5.54 -3.11
C ASP A 292 26.86 6.53 -2.18
N VAL A 293 27.50 5.99 -1.16
CA VAL A 293 28.25 6.72 -0.13
C VAL A 293 29.52 7.35 -0.72
N ALA A 294 30.12 6.75 -1.75
CA ALA A 294 31.36 7.27 -2.33
C ALA A 294 31.13 8.54 -3.17
N THR A 295 29.98 8.64 -3.82
CA THR A 295 29.61 9.80 -4.65
C THR A 295 28.59 10.72 -4.02
N ASN A 296 28.15 10.44 -2.78
CA ASN A 296 27.06 11.14 -2.11
C ASN A 296 25.81 11.22 -3.01
N SER A 297 25.44 10.09 -3.61
CA SER A 297 24.28 10.05 -4.51
C SER A 297 23.18 9.13 -4.03
N ILE A 298 21.95 9.53 -4.29
CA ILE A 298 20.75 8.78 -3.94
C ILE A 298 19.85 8.64 -5.17
N VAL A 299 19.39 7.42 -5.39
CA VAL A 299 18.52 7.08 -6.51
C VAL A 299 17.12 6.79 -5.99
N PHE A 300 16.14 7.49 -6.55
CA PHE A 300 14.73 7.39 -6.23
C PHE A 300 13.94 6.90 -7.44
N TYR A 301 12.86 6.17 -7.19
CA TYR A 301 11.88 5.78 -8.19
C TYR A 301 10.48 6.29 -7.85
N VAL A 302 9.89 6.94 -8.85
CA VAL A 302 8.53 7.46 -8.84
C VAL A 302 7.65 6.59 -9.73
N GLY A 303 6.90 5.69 -9.10
CA GLY A 303 5.90 4.87 -9.78
C GLY A 303 4.57 5.59 -10.00
N ASP A 304 3.60 4.87 -10.54
CA ASP A 304 2.30 5.36 -11.07
C ASP A 304 1.36 6.11 -10.09
N PHE A 305 1.74 6.32 -8.83
CA PHE A 305 0.84 6.82 -7.77
C PHE A 305 1.22 8.19 -7.22
N SER A 306 2.24 8.86 -7.75
CA SER A 306 2.90 9.92 -6.99
C SER A 306 2.30 11.32 -7.09
N TYR A 307 1.25 11.60 -7.89
CA TYR A 307 1.00 12.99 -8.33
C TYR A 307 -0.09 13.81 -7.60
N LYS A 308 -1.15 13.23 -7.03
CA LYS A 308 -2.34 14.02 -6.68
C LYS A 308 -2.40 14.51 -5.23
N GLY A 309 -2.91 15.73 -5.06
CA GLY A 309 -3.29 16.29 -3.77
C GLY A 309 -4.32 15.41 -3.07
N ILE A 310 -4.06 15.14 -1.79
CA ILE A 310 -4.81 14.26 -0.90
C ILE A 310 -6.23 14.82 -0.62
N SER A 311 -6.34 16.12 -0.39
CA SER A 311 -7.57 16.74 0.11
C SER A 311 -8.82 16.57 -0.78
N PRO A 312 -8.79 16.76 -2.11
CA PRO A 312 -9.97 16.58 -2.95
C PRO A 312 -10.55 15.16 -2.93
N LYS A 313 -9.70 14.13 -2.81
CA LYS A 313 -10.14 12.73 -2.75
C LYS A 313 -10.74 12.40 -1.38
N LEU A 314 -10.21 12.95 -0.29
CA LEU A 314 -10.84 12.84 1.04
C LEU A 314 -12.23 13.44 1.05
N GLU A 315 -12.41 14.62 0.45
CA GLU A 315 -13.71 15.27 0.38
C GLU A 315 -14.70 14.47 -0.47
N GLN A 316 -14.26 13.91 -1.59
CA GLN A 316 -15.07 12.98 -2.38
C GLN A 316 -15.51 11.77 -1.54
N VAL A 317 -14.59 11.11 -0.84
CA VAL A 317 -14.91 9.90 -0.06
C VAL A 317 -15.83 10.21 1.12
N LYS A 318 -15.60 11.32 1.83
CA LYS A 318 -16.52 11.80 2.87
C LYS A 318 -17.92 12.04 2.34
N SER A 319 -18.04 12.54 1.11
CA SER A 319 -19.33 12.83 0.47
C SER A 319 -20.09 11.58 0.02
N THR A 320 -19.43 10.42 -0.07
CA THR A 320 -20.02 9.18 -0.57
C THR A 320 -20.20 8.08 0.47
N VAL A 321 -19.88 8.37 1.75
CA VAL A 321 -20.11 7.43 2.85
C VAL A 321 -21.61 7.15 3.00
N ILE A 322 -21.99 5.89 2.87
CA ILE A 322 -23.34 5.41 3.16
C ILE A 322 -23.43 5.10 4.65
N LYS A 323 -24.43 5.66 5.33
CA LYS A 323 -24.73 5.32 6.72
C LYS A 323 -25.81 4.26 6.76
N LEU A 324 -25.48 3.07 7.25
CA LEU A 324 -26.48 2.10 7.64
C LEU A 324 -26.86 2.44 9.09
N GLU A 325 -27.92 3.23 9.26
CA GLU A 325 -28.50 3.43 10.58
C GLU A 325 -29.13 2.11 11.07
N ASP A 326 -29.26 1.96 12.37
CA ASP A 326 -29.98 0.83 12.98
C ASP A 326 -31.47 0.89 12.64
#